data_AF-F6DTF5-F1
#
_entry.id   AF-F6DTF5-F1
#
_cell.length_a   1.000
_cell.length_b   1.000
_cell.length_c   1.000
_cell.angle_alpha   90.00
_cell.angle_beta   90.00
_cell.angle_gamma   90.00
#
_symmetry.space_group_name_H-M   'P 1'
#
loop_
_entity.id
_entity.type
_entity.pdbx_description
1 polymer ?
#
loop_
_entity_poly.entity_id
_entity_poly.type
_entity_poly.pdbx_seq_one_letter_code
_entity_poly.pdbx_strand_id
1 'polypeptide(L)'
;MGHKLQGFDISVTVVGSNGPDLVGEYQEVEFTIKEDAEKYLALGDRIAENLDGEISIEGKLKRGHTQLDIIRRIWGTTSLKRGSRIPASPRFTIIFNVDAPEKGFSGRYRLLNCKIDELAIKAKAGKDLVSEDISFKAEGIEPA
;
A
#
# COMPACT_ATOMS: atom_id res chain seq x y z
N MET A 1 -14.48 13.57 -3.03
CA MET A 1 -14.74 12.77 -1.80
C MET A 1 -14.26 11.36 -2.09
N GLY A 2 -13.20 10.88 -1.42
CA GLY A 2 -12.74 9.50 -1.63
C GLY A 2 -13.62 8.52 -0.86
N HIS A 3 -14.19 7.52 -1.54
CA HIS A 3 -14.97 6.46 -0.91
C HIS A 3 -14.02 5.41 -0.32
N LYS A 4 -14.28 5.02 0.93
CA LYS A 4 -13.54 3.92 1.56
C LYS A 4 -14.01 2.58 0.98
N LEU A 5 -13.04 1.78 0.55
CA LEU A 5 -13.19 0.39 0.14
C LEU A 5 -12.61 -0.50 1.24
N GLN A 6 -13.30 -1.59 1.54
CA GLN A 6 -12.88 -2.57 2.52
C GLN A 6 -12.78 -3.94 1.87
N GLY A 7 -11.67 -4.64 2.09
CA GLY A 7 -11.44 -6.00 1.63
C GLY A 7 -11.04 -6.92 2.78
N PHE A 8 -11.04 -8.22 2.50
CA PHE A 8 -10.78 -9.31 3.44
C PHE A 8 -9.88 -10.40 2.80
N ASP A 9 -9.39 -11.34 3.61
CA ASP A 9 -8.44 -12.41 3.22
C ASP A 9 -7.18 -11.87 2.55
N ILE A 10 -6.43 -11.05 3.29
CA ILE A 10 -5.34 -10.26 2.72
C ILE A 10 -4.03 -11.03 2.77
N SER A 11 -3.34 -11.10 1.63
CA SER A 11 -1.98 -11.64 1.53
C SER A 11 -1.04 -10.56 0.99
N VAL A 12 0.06 -10.31 1.69
CA VAL A 12 1.08 -9.33 1.30
C VAL A 12 2.32 -10.07 0.85
N THR A 13 2.77 -9.77 -0.36
CA THR A 13 3.97 -10.37 -0.95
C THR A 13 4.98 -9.31 -1.37
N VAL A 14 6.21 -9.73 -1.57
CA VAL A 14 7.30 -8.91 -2.08
C VAL A 14 8.09 -9.70 -3.10
N VAL A 15 8.55 -9.04 -4.17
CA VAL A 15 9.41 -9.72 -5.16
C VAL A 15 10.83 -9.80 -4.59
N GLY A 16 11.20 -10.99 -4.12
CA GLY A 16 12.56 -11.33 -3.71
C GLY A 16 13.39 -11.87 -4.87
N SER A 17 14.66 -12.18 -4.59
CA SER A 17 15.61 -12.69 -5.60
C SER A 17 15.20 -14.04 -6.22
N ASN A 18 14.33 -14.81 -5.54
CA ASN A 18 13.89 -16.14 -5.95
C ASN A 18 12.41 -16.18 -6.40
N GLY A 19 11.76 -15.01 -6.50
CA GLY A 19 10.32 -14.90 -6.77
C GLY A 19 9.55 -14.22 -5.64
N PRO A 20 8.21 -14.25 -5.66
CA PRO A 20 7.38 -13.63 -4.65
C PRO A 20 7.50 -14.35 -3.29
N ASP A 21 7.94 -13.63 -2.26
CA ASP A 21 7.98 -14.10 -0.88
C ASP A 21 6.75 -13.58 -0.12
N LEU A 22 6.12 -14.44 0.69
CA LEU A 22 4.98 -14.06 1.56
C LEU A 22 5.49 -13.26 2.75
N VAL A 23 5.09 -12.00 2.84
CA VAL A 23 5.49 -11.09 3.92
C VAL A 23 4.58 -11.23 5.13
N GLY A 24 3.29 -11.41 4.91
CA GLY A 24 2.32 -11.55 5.98
C GLY A 24 0.90 -11.65 5.47
N GLU A 25 -0.01 -12.02 6.38
CA GLU A 25 -1.44 -12.10 6.10
C GLU A 25 -2.21 -11.25 7.11
N TYR A 26 -3.25 -10.58 6.62
CA TYR A 26 -4.06 -9.65 7.39
C TYR A 26 -5.54 -9.98 7.21
N GLN A 27 -6.35 -9.68 8.22
CA GLN A 27 -7.79 -9.92 8.15
C GLN A 27 -8.50 -8.89 7.28
N GLU A 28 -8.05 -7.63 7.31
CA GLU A 28 -8.75 -6.53 6.65
C GLU A 28 -7.79 -5.56 5.97
N VAL A 29 -8.21 -5.05 4.81
CA VAL A 29 -7.62 -3.89 4.16
C VAL A 29 -8.68 -2.81 4.03
N GLU A 30 -8.35 -1.57 4.39
CA GLU A 30 -9.17 -0.39 4.14
C GLU A 30 -8.37 0.57 3.28
N PHE A 31 -8.88 0.96 2.12
CA PHE A 31 -8.19 1.89 1.24
C PHE A 31 -9.14 2.88 0.57
N THR A 32 -8.57 3.92 -0.01
CA THR A 32 -9.32 4.96 -0.71
C THR A 32 -8.53 5.37 -1.95
N ILE A 33 -9.26 5.57 -3.04
CA ILE A 33 -8.75 6.16 -4.27
C ILE A 33 -9.24 7.60 -4.29
N LYS A 34 -8.32 8.56 -4.44
CA LYS A 34 -8.61 9.98 -4.56
C LYS A 34 -8.03 10.50 -5.86
N GLU A 35 -8.75 11.42 -6.47
CA GLU A 35 -8.30 12.20 -7.61
C GLU A 35 -8.28 13.67 -7.17
N ASP A 36 -7.09 14.26 -7.19
CA ASP A 36 -6.88 15.65 -6.80
C ASP A 36 -6.91 16.52 -8.07
N ALA A 37 -8.10 17.04 -8.41
CA ALA A 37 -8.25 17.92 -9.58
C ALA A 37 -7.58 19.29 -9.34
N GLU A 38 -6.84 19.76 -10.34
CA GLU A 38 -6.18 21.07 -10.31
C GLU A 38 -7.03 22.14 -10.98
N LYS A 39 -6.97 23.38 -10.50
CA LYS A 39 -7.69 24.51 -11.11
C LYS A 39 -6.74 25.40 -11.88
N TYR A 40 -7.01 25.57 -13.17
CA TYR A 40 -6.28 26.48 -14.03
C TYR A 40 -7.15 27.65 -14.45
N LEU A 41 -6.69 28.88 -14.25
CA LEU A 41 -7.38 30.09 -14.68
C LEU A 41 -6.50 30.80 -15.72
N ALA A 42 -6.92 30.78 -16.98
CA ALA A 42 -6.24 31.50 -18.04
C ALA A 42 -6.40 33.02 -17.88
N LEU A 43 -5.42 33.77 -18.39
CA LEU A 43 -5.42 35.23 -18.30
C LEU A 43 -6.59 35.83 -19.08
N GLY A 44 -7.48 36.55 -18.39
CA GLY A 44 -8.66 37.19 -18.98
C GLY A 44 -9.97 36.43 -18.76
N ASP A 45 -9.88 35.18 -18.32
CA ASP A 45 -11.06 34.38 -17.98
C ASP A 45 -11.53 34.62 -16.55
N ARG A 46 -12.83 34.39 -16.33
CA ARG A 46 -13.48 34.51 -15.01
C ARG A 46 -13.90 33.17 -14.42
N ILE A 47 -13.77 32.09 -15.21
CA ILE A 47 -14.13 30.72 -14.85
C ILE A 47 -12.88 29.86 -15.03
N ALA A 48 -12.47 29.16 -13.99
CA ALA A 48 -11.31 28.27 -14.04
C ALA A 48 -11.70 26.93 -14.68
N GLU A 49 -10.78 26.38 -15.47
CA GLU A 49 -10.82 25.01 -15.96
C GLU A 49 -10.39 24.05 -14.84
N ASN A 50 -11.05 22.90 -14.71
CA ASN A 50 -10.60 21.82 -13.83
C ASN A 50 -9.79 20.85 -14.68
N LEU A 51 -8.54 20.62 -14.29
CA LEU A 51 -7.62 19.68 -14.91
C LEU A 51 -7.56 18.39 -14.11
N ASP A 52 -7.36 17.27 -14.80
CA ASP A 52 -7.08 15.99 -14.19
C ASP A 52 -5.71 16.06 -13.50
N GLY A 53 -5.69 15.91 -12.18
CA GLY A 53 -4.44 15.92 -11.40
C GLY A 53 -4.03 14.53 -10.93
N GLU A 54 -3.42 14.45 -9.75
CA GLU A 54 -2.84 13.19 -9.27
C GLU A 54 -3.91 12.22 -8.74
N ILE A 55 -3.79 10.95 -9.13
CA ILE A 55 -4.55 9.85 -8.51
C ILE A 55 -3.71 9.26 -7.38
N SER A 56 -4.22 9.31 -6.15
CA SER A 56 -3.59 8.71 -4.98
C SER A 56 -4.40 7.52 -4.43
N ILE A 57 -3.70 6.42 -4.15
CA ILE A 57 -4.26 5.23 -3.52
C ILE A 57 -3.59 5.02 -2.17
N GLU A 58 -4.35 5.18 -1.09
CA GLU A 58 -3.82 5.11 0.28
C GLU A 58 -4.71 4.24 1.14
N GLY A 59 -4.11 3.49 2.07
CA GLY A 59 -4.86 2.57 2.91
C GLY A 59 -4.12 2.08 4.13
N LYS A 60 -4.78 1.15 4.83
CA LYS A 60 -4.30 0.48 6.04
C LYS A 60 -4.63 -1.00 5.99
N LEU A 61 -3.69 -1.82 6.46
CA LEU A 61 -3.87 -3.24 6.76
C LEU A 61 -4.12 -3.39 8.26
N LYS A 62 -5.09 -4.22 8.64
CA LYS A 62 -5.48 -4.40 10.04
C LYS A 62 -5.42 -5.86 10.45
N ARG A 63 -5.08 -6.09 11.72
CA ARG A 63 -5.16 -7.41 12.40
C ARG A 63 -4.49 -8.52 11.58
N GLY A 64 -3.17 -8.42 11.43
CA GLY A 64 -2.40 -9.41 10.67
C GLY A 64 -1.20 -9.92 11.42
N HIS A 65 -0.62 -10.95 10.84
CA HIS A 65 0.69 -11.45 11.22
C HIS A 65 1.69 -11.13 10.12
N THR A 66 2.94 -10.92 10.48
CA THR A 66 4.01 -10.58 9.54
C THR A 66 5.26 -11.36 9.89
N GLN A 67 5.88 -11.96 8.87
CA GLN A 67 7.11 -12.71 9.01
C GLN A 67 8.29 -11.75 9.17
N LEU A 68 8.70 -11.54 10.42
CA LEU A 68 9.80 -10.64 10.81
C LEU A 68 11.11 -10.93 10.07
N ASP A 69 11.37 -12.18 9.72
CA ASP A 69 12.62 -12.58 9.05
C ASP A 69 12.72 -12.05 7.62
N ILE A 70 11.59 -11.97 6.91
CA ILE A 70 11.54 -11.41 5.55
C ILE A 70 11.75 -9.90 5.59
N ILE A 71 11.17 -9.22 6.57
CA ILE A 71 11.41 -7.79 6.82
C ILE A 71 12.90 -7.52 7.02
N ARG A 72 13.55 -8.30 7.90
CA ARG A 72 14.98 -8.20 8.18
C ARG A 72 15.84 -8.57 6.97
N ARG A 73 15.37 -9.44 6.07
CA ARG A 73 16.08 -9.74 4.83
C ARG A 73 15.99 -8.58 3.83
N ILE A 74 14.82 -7.95 3.71
CA ILE A 74 14.55 -6.91 2.72
C ILE A 74 15.18 -5.56 3.12
N TRP A 75 15.04 -5.15 4.38
CA TRP A 75 15.67 -3.94 4.89
C TRP A 75 17.05 -4.18 5.50
N GLY A 76 17.55 -5.42 5.40
CA GLY A 76 18.64 -5.93 6.22
C GLY A 76 19.78 -4.98 6.41
N THR A 77 19.98 -4.57 7.67
CA THR A 77 21.21 -4.05 8.32
C THR A 77 22.20 -3.26 7.46
N THR A 78 21.78 -2.64 6.37
CA THR A 78 22.58 -1.66 5.66
C THR A 78 22.54 -0.45 6.55
N SER A 79 23.67 -0.15 7.18
CA SER A 79 23.76 1.03 8.03
C SER A 79 23.33 2.24 7.20
N LEU A 80 22.18 2.83 7.54
CA LEU A 80 21.72 4.07 6.94
C LEU A 80 22.66 5.18 7.41
N LYS A 81 23.73 5.40 6.65
CA LYS A 81 24.75 6.40 6.93
C LYS A 81 24.80 7.39 5.79
N ARG A 82 24.93 8.67 6.12
CA ARG A 82 25.25 9.71 5.15
C ARG A 82 26.51 9.29 4.36
N GLY A 83 26.44 9.31 3.02
CA GLY A 83 27.54 8.88 2.14
C GLY A 83 27.53 7.40 1.74
N SER A 84 26.62 6.59 2.29
CA SER A 84 26.38 5.22 1.80
C SER A 84 25.31 5.19 0.71
N ARG A 85 25.37 4.20 -0.18
CA ARG A 85 24.32 3.95 -1.17
C ARG A 85 23.09 3.42 -0.43
N ILE A 86 22.06 4.24 -0.32
CA ILE A 86 20.76 3.84 0.26
C ILE A 86 20.04 2.99 -0.79
N PRO A 87 19.71 1.72 -0.50
CA PRO A 87 18.93 0.90 -1.43
C PRO A 87 17.52 1.47 -1.60
N ALA A 88 16.90 1.21 -2.75
CA ALA A 88 15.50 1.55 -2.97
C ALA A 88 14.62 0.86 -1.92
N SER A 89 13.58 1.58 -1.45
CA SER A 89 12.61 0.97 -0.54
C SER A 89 11.87 -0.17 -1.25
N PRO A 90 11.60 -1.29 -0.56
CA PRO A 90 10.86 -2.39 -1.15
C PRO A 90 9.46 -1.98 -1.61
N ARG A 91 8.94 -2.73 -2.57
CA ARG A 91 7.59 -2.61 -3.11
C ARG A 91 6.86 -3.92 -2.91
N PHE A 92 5.68 -3.82 -2.32
CA PHE A 92 4.85 -4.95 -1.94
C PHE A 92 3.66 -5.09 -2.88
N THR A 93 3.11 -6.29 -2.99
CA THR A 93 1.81 -6.52 -3.63
C THR A 93 0.83 -6.96 -2.54
N ILE A 94 -0.31 -6.29 -2.45
CA ILE A 94 -1.36 -6.62 -1.49
C ILE A 94 -2.52 -7.24 -2.26
N ILE A 95 -2.80 -8.52 -2.02
CA ILE A 95 -3.87 -9.27 -2.68
C ILE A 95 -5.02 -9.43 -1.68
N PHE A 96 -6.26 -9.19 -2.12
CA PHE A 96 -7.44 -9.21 -1.26
C PHE A 96 -8.72 -9.55 -2.02
N ASN A 97 -9.73 -9.99 -1.28
CA ASN A 97 -11.10 -10.11 -1.76
C ASN A 97 -11.89 -8.85 -1.37
N VAL A 98 -12.78 -8.39 -2.25
CA VAL A 98 -13.68 -7.25 -2.01
C VAL A 98 -15.07 -7.59 -2.53
N ASP A 99 -16.08 -7.15 -1.78
CA ASP A 99 -17.49 -7.24 -2.18
C ASP A 99 -18.16 -5.88 -1.95
N ALA A 100 -18.03 -5.01 -2.94
CA ALA A 100 -18.60 -3.66 -2.98
C ALA A 100 -19.12 -3.36 -4.41
N PRO A 101 -20.10 -4.14 -4.91
CA PRO A 101 -20.62 -4.01 -6.28
C PRO A 101 -21.19 -2.62 -6.55
N GLU A 102 -21.72 -1.94 -5.53
CA GLU A 102 -22.23 -0.57 -5.62
C GLU A 102 -21.14 0.46 -5.94
N LYS A 103 -19.87 0.10 -5.72
CA LYS A 103 -18.69 0.91 -6.05
C LYS A 103 -17.92 0.36 -7.26
N GLY A 104 -18.42 -0.69 -7.90
CA GLY A 104 -17.78 -1.34 -9.05
C GLY A 104 -16.65 -2.32 -8.70
N PHE A 105 -16.54 -2.75 -7.45
CA PHE A 105 -15.50 -3.69 -7.00
C PHE A 105 -16.14 -4.98 -6.48
N SER A 106 -15.93 -6.10 -7.17
CA SER A 106 -16.37 -7.41 -6.69
C SER A 106 -15.41 -8.50 -7.16
N GLY A 107 -14.94 -9.33 -6.24
CA GLY A 107 -14.00 -10.40 -6.50
C GLY A 107 -12.61 -10.13 -5.92
N ARG A 108 -11.59 -10.73 -6.54
CA ARG A 108 -10.21 -10.68 -6.05
C ARG A 108 -9.41 -9.60 -6.80
N TYR A 109 -8.73 -8.76 -6.05
CA TYR A 109 -7.93 -7.66 -6.58
C TYR A 109 -6.53 -7.67 -5.96
N ARG A 110 -5.62 -6.96 -6.62
CA ARG A 110 -4.28 -6.69 -6.10
C ARG A 110 -3.97 -5.19 -6.19
N LEU A 111 -3.39 -4.66 -5.12
CA LEU A 111 -2.75 -3.35 -5.11
C LEU A 111 -1.27 -3.52 -5.48
N LEU A 112 -0.82 -2.70 -6.41
CA LEU A 112 0.50 -2.80 -7.04
C LEU A 112 1.49 -1.82 -6.41
N ASN A 113 2.74 -2.26 -6.34
CA ASN A 113 3.88 -1.48 -5.85
C ASN A 113 3.56 -0.72 -4.55
N CYS A 114 2.95 -1.40 -3.59
CA CYS A 114 2.64 -0.79 -2.31
C CYS A 114 3.92 -0.44 -1.56
N LYS A 115 4.03 0.82 -1.13
CA LYS A 115 5.04 1.27 -0.18
C LYS A 115 4.46 1.19 1.22
N ILE A 116 5.15 0.49 2.11
CA ILE A 116 4.80 0.35 3.52
C ILE A 116 5.92 0.98 4.35
N ASP A 117 5.60 2.05 5.06
CA ASP A 117 6.63 2.89 5.71
C ASP A 117 7.13 2.34 7.06
N GLU A 118 6.33 1.54 7.78
CA GLU A 118 6.57 1.25 9.22
C GLU A 118 6.59 -0.24 9.62
N LEU A 119 6.64 -1.15 8.64
CA LEU A 119 6.46 -2.60 8.87
C LEU A 119 7.43 -3.17 9.95
N ALA A 120 8.64 -2.63 10.08
CA ALA A 120 9.67 -3.10 11.02
C ALA A 120 9.48 -2.62 12.47
N ILE A 121 8.83 -1.47 12.68
CA ILE A 121 8.71 -0.86 14.02
C ILE A 121 7.52 -1.47 14.78
N LYS A 122 6.52 -2.00 14.04
CA LYS A 122 5.22 -2.44 14.60
C LYS A 122 5.13 -3.93 14.94
N ALA A 123 6.11 -4.73 14.51
CA ALA A 123 6.16 -6.15 14.84
C ALA A 123 6.93 -6.36 16.15
N LYS A 124 6.23 -6.84 17.19
CA LYS A 124 6.83 -7.07 18.52
C LYS A 124 7.76 -8.28 18.47
N ALA A 125 8.99 -8.13 18.97
CA ALA A 125 9.94 -9.23 19.04
C ALA A 125 9.34 -10.46 19.75
N GLY A 126 9.41 -11.62 19.11
CA GLY A 126 8.93 -12.90 19.65
C GLY A 126 7.46 -13.23 19.40
N LYS A 127 6.69 -12.36 18.72
CA LYS A 127 5.36 -12.67 18.23
C LYS A 127 5.24 -12.20 16.78
N ASP A 128 4.94 -13.09 15.85
CA ASP A 128 4.64 -12.73 14.46
C ASP A 128 3.36 -11.90 14.31
N LEU A 129 2.71 -11.53 15.41
CA LEU A 129 1.49 -10.72 15.44
C LEU A 129 1.83 -9.23 15.34
N VAL A 130 1.25 -8.55 14.35
CA VAL A 130 1.29 -7.09 14.28
C VAL A 130 0.23 -6.55 15.24
N SER A 131 0.66 -5.78 16.23
CA SER A 131 -0.27 -5.22 17.23
C SER A 131 -1.00 -3.96 16.76
N GLU A 132 -0.65 -3.40 15.61
CA GLU A 132 -1.14 -2.11 15.12
C GLU A 132 -1.46 -2.15 13.62
N ASP A 133 -2.30 -1.22 13.18
CA ASP A 133 -2.60 -1.03 11.76
C ASP A 133 -1.36 -0.55 10.99
N ILE A 134 -1.19 -1.08 9.78
CA ILE A 134 -0.06 -0.76 8.90
C ILE A 134 -0.55 0.09 7.74
N SER A 135 -0.09 1.33 7.67
CA SER A 135 -0.39 2.24 6.56
C SER A 135 0.42 1.90 5.32
N PHE A 136 -0.18 2.09 4.15
CA PHE A 136 0.48 1.94 2.85
C PHE A 136 0.00 2.98 1.84
N LYS A 137 0.81 3.17 0.80
CA LYS A 137 0.42 3.84 -0.45
C LYS A 137 0.65 2.89 -1.63
N ALA A 138 -0.27 2.84 -2.59
CA ALA A 138 -0.16 1.98 -3.76
C ALA A 138 -0.02 2.82 -5.04
N GLU A 139 0.66 2.27 -6.03
CA GLU A 139 0.86 2.91 -7.34
C GLU A 139 -0.15 2.38 -8.39
N GLY A 140 -0.96 1.38 -8.04
CA GLY A 140 -2.00 0.85 -8.92
C GLY A 140 -2.91 -0.17 -8.25
N ILE A 141 -3.99 -0.52 -8.94
CA ILE A 141 -4.95 -1.57 -8.56
C ILE A 141 -5.41 -2.31 -9.81
N GLU A 142 -5.49 -3.64 -9.76
CA GLU A 142 -5.98 -4.47 -10.85
C GLU A 142 -6.70 -5.73 -10.35
N PRO A 143 -7.56 -6.37 -11.17
CA PRO A 143 -8.08 -7.71 -10.88
C PRO A 143 -6.95 -8.72 -10.69
N ALA A 144 -7.10 -9.62 -9.72
CA ALA A 144 -6.08 -10.61 -9.37
C ALA A 144 -6.18 -11.91 -10.16
#